data_AF-A0A2A4PEC1-F1
#
_entry.id   AF-A0A2A4PEC1-F1
#
_cell.length_a   1.000
_cell.length_b   1.000
_cell.length_c   1.000
_cell.angle_alpha   90.00
_cell.angle_beta   90.00
_cell.angle_gamma   90.00
#
_symmetry.space_group_name_H-M   'P 1'
#
loop_
_entity.id
_entity.type
_entity.pdbx_description
1 polymer ?
#
loop_
_entity_poly.entity_id
_entity_poly.type
_entity_poly.pdbx_seq_one_letter_code
_entity_poly.pdbx_strand_id
1 'polypeptide(L)'
;MVDDNIDRLGIYSPLAPERELITASKIFLKEMKNCILKKNNFALEATLAGRSYLKLIKDLKSAGWVIELVYLALPNVEMSKQRVAERSGPQN
;
A
#
# COMPACT_ATOMS: atom_id res chain seq x y z
N MET A 1 -19.67 6.67 13.49
CA MET A 1 -19.86 7.00 12.06
C MET A 1 -18.50 6.77 11.43
N VAL A 2 -18.30 5.59 10.86
CA VAL A 2 -17.02 5.18 10.24
C VAL A 2 -17.14 5.60 8.78
N ASP A 3 -16.21 6.42 8.29
CA ASP A 3 -16.25 6.91 6.91
C ASP A 3 -16.03 5.74 5.93
N ASP A 4 -17.07 5.45 5.15
CA ASP A 4 -17.16 4.41 4.09
C ASP A 4 -16.30 4.73 2.83
N ASN A 5 -15.13 5.36 2.99
CA ASN A 5 -14.34 5.86 1.83
C ASN A 5 -13.03 5.10 1.59
N ILE A 6 -12.74 4.06 2.36
CA ILE A 6 -11.52 3.24 2.20
C ILE A 6 -11.62 2.26 1.02
N ASP A 7 -12.83 1.92 0.56
CA ASP A 7 -13.06 0.94 -0.52
C ASP A 7 -12.69 1.45 -1.93
N ARG A 8 -12.36 2.74 -2.10
CA ARG A 8 -12.02 3.31 -3.41
C ARG A 8 -10.53 3.22 -3.78
N LEU A 9 -9.67 2.76 -2.87
CA LEU A 9 -8.24 2.59 -3.12
C LEU A 9 -7.79 1.13 -2.96
N GLY A 10 -8.46 0.22 -3.69
CA GLY A 10 -7.81 -0.98 -4.24
C GLY A 10 -7.16 -1.94 -3.25
N ILE A 11 -7.73 -2.12 -2.05
CA ILE A 11 -7.40 -3.27 -1.21
C ILE A 11 -8.57 -4.27 -1.38
N TYR A 12 -8.24 -5.47 -1.85
CA TYR A 12 -9.08 -6.66 -2.10
C TYR A 12 -9.66 -6.86 -3.52
N SER A 13 -9.02 -7.74 -4.29
CA SER A 13 -9.72 -8.89 -4.88
C SER A 13 -8.79 -10.12 -4.82
N PRO A 14 -9.17 -11.21 -4.12
CA PRO A 14 -8.32 -12.39 -3.92
C PRO A 14 -8.32 -13.39 -5.11
N LEU A 15 -8.82 -13.04 -6.30
CA LEU A 15 -9.10 -14.02 -7.34
C LEU A 15 -8.85 -13.50 -8.77
N ALA A 16 -7.59 -13.36 -9.20
CA ALA A 16 -7.12 -13.56 -10.60
C ALA A 16 -5.63 -13.18 -10.80
N PRO A 17 -4.74 -14.06 -11.29
CA PRO A 17 -3.42 -14.17 -10.67
C PRO A 17 -2.34 -13.19 -11.15
N GLU A 18 -2.42 -12.61 -12.35
CA GLU A 18 -1.31 -11.75 -12.84
C GLU A 18 -1.77 -10.60 -13.72
N ARG A 19 -2.63 -10.85 -14.72
CA ARG A 19 -3.08 -9.82 -15.67
C ARG A 19 -3.96 -8.75 -15.01
N GLU A 20 -4.82 -9.17 -14.09
CA GLU A 20 -5.66 -8.25 -13.30
C GLU A 20 -4.80 -7.45 -12.31
N LEU A 21 -3.82 -8.08 -11.67
CA LEU A 21 -2.86 -7.38 -10.80
C LEU A 21 -2.04 -6.32 -11.57
N ILE A 22 -1.57 -6.64 -12.78
CA ILE A 22 -0.85 -5.67 -13.63
C ILE A 22 -1.77 -4.49 -14.01
N THR A 23 -3.03 -4.78 -14.34
CA THR A 23 -4.00 -3.76 -14.74
C THR A 23 -4.37 -2.87 -13.56
N ALA A 24 -4.67 -3.45 -12.40
CA ALA A 24 -4.94 -2.74 -11.15
C ALA A 24 -3.74 -1.88 -10.72
N SER A 25 -2.52 -2.42 -10.84
CA SER A 25 -1.29 -1.68 -10.54
C SER A 25 -1.11 -0.45 -11.44
N LYS A 26 -1.39 -0.58 -12.75
CA LYS A 26 -1.33 0.55 -13.68
C LYS A 26 -2.37 1.61 -13.35
N ILE A 27 -3.59 1.21 -12.99
CA ILE A 27 -4.67 2.13 -12.59
C ILE A 27 -4.27 2.87 -11.32
N PHE A 28 -3.81 2.16 -10.29
CA PHE A 28 -3.34 2.75 -9.04
C PHE A 28 -2.25 3.81 -9.27
N LEU A 29 -1.22 3.47 -10.06
CA LEU A 29 -0.14 4.41 -10.38
C LEU A 29 -0.63 5.63 -11.16
N LYS A 30 -1.63 5.46 -12.04
CA LYS A 30 -2.25 6.55 -12.78
C LYS A 30 -3.01 7.49 -11.83
N GLU A 31 -3.81 6.94 -10.92
CA GLU A 31 -4.57 7.75 -9.97
C GLU A 31 -3.65 8.47 -8.98
N MET A 32 -2.60 7.81 -8.49
CA MET A 32 -1.58 8.46 -7.67
C MET A 32 -0.96 9.67 -8.40
N LYS A 33 -0.59 9.52 -9.68
CA LYS A 33 -0.09 10.64 -10.49
C LYS A 33 -1.13 11.76 -10.64
N ASN A 34 -2.40 11.41 -10.84
CA ASN A 34 -3.48 12.40 -10.93
C ASN A 34 -3.65 13.18 -9.62
N CYS A 35 -3.59 12.51 -8.47
CA CYS A 35 -3.65 13.16 -7.16
C CYS A 35 -2.48 14.13 -6.97
N ILE A 36 -1.26 13.72 -7.34
CA ILE A 36 -0.07 14.57 -7.27
C ILE A 36 -0.22 15.81 -8.16
N LEU A 37 -0.67 15.64 -9.41
CA LEU A 37 -0.88 16.76 -10.34
C LEU A 37 -1.94 17.74 -9.85
N LYS A 38 -3.02 17.23 -9.25
CA LYS A 38 -4.13 18.04 -8.71
C LYS A 38 -3.84 18.61 -7.32
N LYS A 39 -2.70 18.26 -6.70
CA LYS A 39 -2.37 18.57 -5.30
C LYS A 39 -3.41 18.08 -4.30
N ASN A 40 -4.01 16.93 -4.60
CA ASN A 40 -4.95 16.26 -3.71
C ASN A 40 -4.21 15.31 -2.78
N ASN A 41 -4.59 15.31 -1.50
CA ASN A 41 -4.06 14.37 -0.52
C ASN A 41 -4.39 12.93 -0.92
N PHE A 42 -3.46 12.01 -0.67
CA PHE A 42 -3.63 10.59 -0.91
C PHE A 42 -2.81 9.78 0.11
N ALA A 43 -3.19 8.52 0.31
CA ALA A 43 -2.47 7.56 1.14
C ALA A 43 -2.19 6.28 0.35
N LEU A 44 -1.13 5.57 0.72
CA LEU A 44 -0.81 4.26 0.20
C LEU A 44 -0.37 3.35 1.34
N GLU A 45 -0.82 2.10 1.32
CA GLU A 45 -0.32 1.06 2.20
C GLU A 45 0.79 0.29 1.49
N ALA A 46 1.94 0.15 2.14
CA ALA A 46 3.05 -0.65 1.63
C ALA A 46 3.83 -1.27 2.79
N THR A 47 4.40 -2.45 2.55
CA THR A 47 5.23 -3.14 3.54
C THR A 47 6.58 -2.46 3.79
N LEU A 48 6.98 -1.53 2.91
CA LEU A 48 8.30 -0.89 2.90
C LEU A 48 9.48 -1.89 2.95
N ALA A 49 9.27 -3.12 2.47
CA ALA A 49 10.29 -4.17 2.42
C ALA A 49 11.42 -3.91 1.40
N GLY A 50 11.25 -2.89 0.55
CA GLY A 50 12.20 -2.50 -0.49
C GLY A 50 12.31 -0.99 -0.65
N ARG A 51 13.20 -0.56 -1.56
CA ARG A 51 13.53 0.87 -1.76
C ARG A 51 12.71 1.55 -2.86
N SER A 52 11.74 0.86 -3.46
CA SER A 52 11.00 1.33 -4.64
C SER A 52 10.31 2.69 -4.45
N TYR A 53 9.84 2.99 -3.24
CA TYR A 53 9.18 4.26 -2.92
C TYR A 53 10.14 5.40 -2.57
N LEU A 54 11.44 5.14 -2.40
CA LEU A 54 12.40 6.15 -1.95
C LEU A 54 12.49 7.32 -2.93
N LYS A 55 12.46 7.04 -4.24
CA LYS A 55 12.47 8.08 -5.27
C LYS A 55 11.20 8.93 -5.21
N LEU A 56 10.04 8.29 -5.14
CA LEU A 56 8.75 9.00 -5.04
C LEU A 56 8.71 9.93 -3.82
N ILE A 57 9.11 9.43 -2.65
CA ILE A 57 9.13 10.21 -1.40
C ILE A 57 10.05 11.43 -1.54
N LYS A 58 11.24 11.26 -2.13
CA LYS A 58 12.17 12.37 -2.39
C LYS A 58 11.57 13.40 -3.35
N ASP A 59 10.98 12.95 -4.45
CA ASP A 59 10.38 13.81 -5.45
C ASP A 59 9.20 14.61 -4.84
N LEU A 60 8.34 13.97 -4.03
CA LEU A 60 7.24 14.64 -3.33
C LEU A 60 7.71 15.67 -2.29
N LYS A 61 8.73 15.34 -1.49
CA LYS A 61 9.34 16.31 -0.56
C LYS A 61 9.91 17.52 -1.30
N SER A 62 10.60 17.29 -2.42
CA SER A 62 11.15 18.38 -3.24
C SER A 62 10.06 19.27 -3.86
N ALA A 63 8.87 18.71 -4.10
CA ALA A 63 7.70 19.43 -4.59
C ALA A 63 6.87 20.09 -3.47
N GLY A 64 7.33 20.08 -2.21
CA GLY A 64 6.70 20.76 -1.09
C GLY A 64 5.59 19.97 -0.38
N TRP A 65 5.49 18.66 -0.61
CA TRP A 65 4.52 17.81 0.08
C TRP A 65 4.95 17.51 1.51
N VAL A 66 3.99 17.54 2.43
CA VAL A 66 4.13 16.94 3.76
C VAL A 66 3.90 15.44 3.63
N ILE A 67 4.78 14.65 4.25
CA ILE A 67 4.69 13.19 4.23
C ILE A 67 4.60 12.68 5.66
N GLU A 68 3.51 12.00 5.95
CA GLU A 68 3.28 11.29 7.21
C GLU A 68 3.47 9.78 6.97
N LEU A 69 4.31 9.15 7.80
CA LEU A 69 4.57 7.73 7.74
C LEU A 69 4.12 7.07 9.04
N VAL A 70 3.12 6.21 8.96
CA VAL A 70 2.67 5.36 10.07
C VAL A 70 3.23 3.96 9.83
N TYR A 71 4.04 3.46 10.76
CA TYR A 71 4.66 2.14 10.67
C TYR A 71 4.17 1.24 11.81
N LEU A 72 3.65 0.06 11.44
CA LEU A 72 3.19 -0.96 12.39
C LEU A 72 4.22 -2.08 12.46
N ALA A 73 4.93 -2.16 13.58
CA ALA A 73 5.92 -3.20 13.83
C ALA A 73 5.39 -4.25 14.81
N LEU A 74 5.75 -5.51 14.58
CA LEU A 74 5.61 -6.57 15.58
C LEU A 74 6.86 -6.60 16.47
N PRO A 75 6.74 -7.01 17.74
CA PRO A 75 7.84 -7.00 18.69
C PRO A 75 8.93 -8.05 18.36
N ASN A 76 8.61 -9.09 17.59
CA ASN A 76 9.58 -10.06 17.09
C ASN A 76 9.10 -10.74 15.79
N VAL A 77 10.03 -11.46 15.14
CA VAL A 77 9.79 -12.12 13.85
C VAL A 77 8.95 -13.39 13.99
N GLU A 78 9.02 -14.07 15.13
CA GLU A 78 8.24 -15.26 15.46
C GLU A 78 6.74 -14.97 15.40
N MET A 79 6.28 -13.84 15.95
CA MET A 79 4.90 -13.40 15.83
C MET A 79 4.50 -13.15 14.37
N SER A 80 5.39 -12.60 13.55
CA SER A 80 5.11 -12.42 12.12
C SER A 80 4.89 -13.75 11.42
N LYS A 81 5.70 -14.76 11.74
CA LYS A 81 5.56 -16.13 11.20
C LYS A 81 4.23 -16.75 11.64
N GLN A 82 3.87 -16.62 12.91
CA GLN A 82 2.60 -17.13 13.45
C GLN A 82 1.39 -16.51 12.73
N ARG A 83 1.35 -15.18 12.54
CA ARG A 83 0.26 -14.50 11.84
C ARG A 83 0.12 -14.90 10.37
N VAL A 84 1.22 -15.27 9.72
CA VAL A 84 1.19 -15.82 8.35
C VAL A 84 0.57 -17.22 8.37
N ALA A 85 1.01 -18.07 9.29
CA ALA A 85 0.49 -19.43 9.44
C ALA A 85 -1.02 -19.45 9.73
N GLU A 86 -1.51 -18.55 10.59
CA GLU A 86 -2.94 -18.38 10.88
C GLU A 86 -3.77 -18.09 9.62
N ARG A 87 -3.21 -17.35 8.65
CA ARG A 87 -3.89 -16.97 7.40
C ARG A 87 -3.82 -18.05 6.33
N SER A 88 -2.72 -18.79 6.27
CA SER A 88 -2.51 -19.85 5.27
C SER A 88 -3.22 -21.17 5.62
N GLY A 89 -3.77 -21.29 6.83
CA GLY A 89 -4.30 -22.55 7.36
C GLY A 89 -3.19 -23.47 7.93
N PRO A 90 -3.57 -24.57 8.61
CA PRO A 90 -2.61 -25.44 9.28
C PRO A 90 -1.63 -26.06 8.27
N GLN A 91 -0.34 -25.84 8.50
CA GLN A 91 0.74 -26.50 7.78
C GLN A 91 0.94 -27.88 8.42
N ASN A 92 0.37 -28.92 7.79
CA ASN A 92 0.70 -30.31 8.07
C ASN A 92 1.90 -30.75 7.22
#